data_AF-A0A5Q0EMX9-F1
#
_entry.id   AF-A0A5Q0EMX9-F1
#
_cell.length_a   1.000
_cell.length_b   1.000
_cell.length_c   1.000
_cell.angle_alpha   90.00
_cell.angle_beta   90.00
_cell.angle_gamma   90.00
#
_symmetry.space_group_name_H-M   'P 1'
#
loop_
_entity.id
_entity.type
_entity.pdbx_description
1 polymer ?
#
loop_
_entity_poly.entity_id
_entity_poly.type
_entity_poly.pdbx_seq_one_letter_code
_entity_poly.pdbx_strand_id
1 'polypeptide(L)'
;MILILCNIPSVSSLDDLRQFIEKYSKSWNPLKRSVEVSGCEILEILDPTTGDRELHGLVNIPNFQQANAAIQRLNGRKLLGRPVRVREYVYRSPGDRRVNLRCQGLNRPEDRRRAQLKVRRHGEEVEAATHNLLSDTPLG
;
A
#
# COMPACT_ATOMS: atom_id res chain seq x y z
N MET A 1 -0.67 -7.98 -7.27
CA MET A 1 -1.07 -7.64 -5.89
C MET A 1 -0.33 -6.39 -5.48
N ILE A 2 -1.05 -5.41 -4.91
CA ILE A 2 -0.44 -4.16 -4.46
C ILE A 2 -0.06 -4.29 -2.99
N LEU A 3 1.18 -3.96 -2.67
CA LEU A 3 1.68 -3.83 -1.30
C LEU A 3 1.70 -2.37 -0.90
N ILE A 4 1.42 -2.09 0.37
CA ILE A 4 1.66 -0.78 0.99
C ILE A 4 2.78 -0.86 2.01
N LEU A 5 3.77 0.01 1.86
CA LEU A 5 4.84 0.29 2.80
C LEU A 5 4.46 1.53 3.59
N CYS A 6 4.19 1.36 4.88
CA CYS A 6 3.69 2.45 5.71
C CYS A 6 4.84 3.25 6.34
N ASN A 7 4.67 4.58 6.41
CA ASN A 7 5.55 5.48 7.14
C ASN A 7 6.99 5.44 6.62
N ILE A 8 7.14 5.50 5.30
CA ILE A 8 8.46 5.54 4.66
C ILE A 8 9.14 6.88 4.99
N PRO A 9 10.49 6.95 4.97
CA PRO A 9 11.22 8.20 5.07
C PRO A 9 10.75 9.23 4.02
N SER A 10 10.75 10.51 4.38
CA SER A 10 10.37 11.60 3.46
C SER A 10 11.32 11.74 2.27
N VAL A 11 12.56 11.26 2.41
CA VAL A 11 13.58 11.24 1.36
C VAL A 11 13.45 10.05 0.41
N SER A 12 12.53 9.12 0.68
CA SER A 12 12.37 7.91 -0.15
C SER A 12 11.92 8.25 -1.56
N SER A 13 12.60 7.67 -2.54
CA SER A 13 12.29 7.72 -3.97
C SER A 13 11.57 6.44 -4.42
N LEU A 14 11.05 6.43 -5.65
CA LEU A 14 10.48 5.23 -6.27
C LEU A 14 11.53 4.12 -6.42
N ASP A 15 12.77 4.50 -6.71
CA ASP A 15 13.89 3.55 -6.85
C ASP A 15 14.24 2.91 -5.50
N ASP A 16 14.20 3.68 -4.40
CA ASP A 16 14.37 3.11 -3.06
C ASP A 16 13.31 2.06 -2.74
N LEU A 17 12.05 2.28 -3.16
CA LEU A 17 10.98 1.29 -3.00
C LEU A 17 11.27 0.02 -3.82
N ARG A 18 11.66 0.15 -5.10
CA ARG A 18 12.00 -0.98 -5.96
C ARG A 18 13.17 -1.78 -5.39
N GLN A 19 14.28 -1.10 -5.10
CA GLN A 19 15.46 -1.72 -4.53
C GLN A 19 15.16 -2.41 -3.20
N PHE A 20 14.33 -1.81 -2.35
CA PHE A 20 13.93 -2.42 -1.08
C PHE A 20 13.13 -3.71 -1.28
N ILE A 21 12.25 -3.79 -2.28
CA ILE A 21 11.53 -5.03 -2.59
C ILE A 21 12.48 -6.08 -3.21
N GLU A 22 13.26 -5.67 -4.20
CA GLU A 22 14.14 -6.56 -4.97
C GLU A 22 15.29 -7.13 -4.14
N LYS A 23 15.88 -6.34 -3.24
CA LYS A 23 17.01 -6.78 -2.40
C LYS A 23 16.67 -8.02 -1.58
N TYR A 24 15.42 -8.18 -1.16
CA TYR A 24 14.96 -9.33 -0.38
C TYR A 24 14.46 -10.51 -1.22
N SER A 25 14.34 -10.32 -2.54
CA SER A 25 14.03 -11.39 -3.48
C SER A 25 15.23 -12.26 -3.85
N LYS A 26 16.45 -11.72 -3.69
CA LYS A 26 17.70 -12.44 -3.96
C LYS A 26 17.92 -13.54 -2.94
N SER A 27 17.28 -14.68 -3.19
CA SER A 27 17.68 -15.96 -2.62
C SER A 27 19.12 -16.22 -3.10
N TRP A 28 19.97 -16.83 -2.27
CA TRP A 28 21.31 -17.32 -2.68
C TRP A 28 21.28 -18.25 -3.91
N ASN A 29 20.10 -18.70 -4.35
CA ASN A 29 19.93 -19.60 -5.47
C ASN A 29 19.91 -18.83 -6.81
N PRO A 30 20.93 -18.97 -7.67
CA PRO A 30 21.06 -18.21 -8.92
C PRO A 30 19.97 -18.54 -9.97
N LEU A 31 19.20 -19.60 -9.75
CA LEU A 31 18.09 -20.02 -10.60
C LEU A 31 16.73 -19.37 -10.24
N LYS A 32 16.63 -18.64 -9.11
CA LYS A 32 15.39 -17.95 -8.75
C LYS A 32 15.35 -16.56 -9.39
N ARG A 33 14.28 -16.31 -10.16
CA ARG A 33 13.97 -14.97 -10.70
C ARG A 33 13.78 -13.98 -9.55
N SER A 34 14.29 -12.76 -9.73
CA SER A 34 14.02 -11.63 -8.85
C SER A 34 12.51 -11.39 -8.74
N VAL A 35 12.08 -10.77 -7.65
CA VAL A 35 10.70 -10.30 -7.55
C VAL A 35 10.48 -9.28 -8.64
N GLU A 36 9.44 -9.49 -9.44
CA GLU A 36 9.08 -8.57 -10.50
C GLU A 36 8.19 -7.47 -9.94
N VAL A 37 8.65 -6.23 -10.06
CA VAL A 37 7.88 -5.04 -9.69
C VAL A 37 7.36 -4.40 -10.97
N SER A 38 6.03 -4.38 -11.10
CA SER A 38 5.34 -3.83 -12.28
C SER A 38 4.99 -2.35 -12.18
N GLY A 39 5.08 -1.75 -10.98
CA GLY A 39 4.80 -0.33 -10.77
C GLY A 39 5.03 0.10 -9.33
N CYS A 40 5.35 1.39 -9.15
CA CYS A 40 5.61 2.01 -7.86
C CYS A 40 5.00 3.41 -7.78
N GLU A 41 4.46 3.74 -6.61
CA GLU A 41 3.90 5.05 -6.32
C GLU A 41 4.20 5.44 -4.86
N ILE A 42 4.29 6.74 -4.60
CA ILE A 42 4.38 7.32 -3.26
C ILE A 42 3.10 8.12 -3.00
N LEU A 43 2.42 7.75 -1.92
CA LEU A 43 1.31 8.51 -1.35
C LEU A 43 1.86 9.47 -0.29
N GLU A 44 1.66 10.77 -0.48
CA GLU A 44 1.91 11.80 0.52
C GLU A 44 0.58 12.21 1.15
N ILE A 45 0.49 12.10 2.48
CA ILE A 45 -0.65 12.54 3.27
C ILE A 45 -0.21 13.76 4.07
N LEU A 46 -0.85 14.90 3.82
CA LEU A 46 -0.64 16.16 4.53
C LEU A 46 -1.81 16.44 5.46
N ASP A 47 -1.54 16.68 6.74
CA ASP A 47 -2.49 17.33 7.64
C ASP A 47 -2.31 18.85 7.54
N PRO A 48 -3.26 19.60 6.95
CA PRO A 48 -3.13 21.05 6.80
C PRO A 48 -3.24 21.78 8.15
N THR A 49 -3.74 21.13 9.19
CA THR A 49 -3.95 21.73 10.51
C THR A 49 -2.64 21.77 11.30
N THR A 50 -1.89 20.66 11.29
CA THR A 50 -0.62 20.53 12.01
C THR A 50 0.60 20.78 11.12
N GLY A 51 0.43 20.67 9.80
CA GLY A 51 1.53 20.68 8.83
C GLY A 51 2.24 19.33 8.70
N ASP A 52 1.80 18.31 9.44
CA ASP A 52 2.43 16.99 9.44
C ASP A 52 2.30 16.31 8.07
N ARG A 53 3.36 15.60 7.69
CA ARG A 53 3.43 14.85 6.43
C ARG A 53 3.82 13.41 6.68
N GLU A 54 3.03 12.51 6.13
CA GLU A 54 3.31 11.08 6.13
C GLU A 54 3.45 10.59 4.70
N LEU A 55 4.47 9.76 4.46
CA LEU A 55 4.67 9.12 3.16
C LEU A 55 4.41 7.62 3.28
N HIS A 56 3.80 7.06 2.24
CA HIS A 56 3.61 5.62 2.07
C HIS A 56 4.00 5.20 0.66
N GLY A 57 4.63 4.04 0.52
CA GLY A 57 4.92 3.46 -0.78
C GLY A 57 3.83 2.48 -1.19
N LEU A 58 3.39 2.52 -2.45
CA LEU A 58 2.64 1.45 -3.10
C LEU A 58 3.55 0.75 -4.11
N VAL A 59 3.51 -0.57 -4.11
CA VAL A 59 4.29 -1.40 -5.05
C VAL A 59 3.39 -2.49 -5.61
N ASN A 60 3.28 -2.60 -6.93
CA ASN A 60 2.57 -3.69 -7.57
C ASN A 60 3.52 -4.83 -7.94
N ILE A 61 3.25 -5.99 -7.35
CA ILE A 61 3.93 -7.24 -7.65
C ILE A 61 2.89 -8.16 -8.29
N PRO A 62 3.00 -8.46 -9.60
CA PRO A 62 2.00 -9.26 -10.31
C PRO A 62 1.83 -10.66 -9.69
N ASN A 63 2.95 -11.28 -9.28
CA ASN A 63 2.94 -12.61 -8.71
C ASN A 63 2.53 -12.62 -7.23
N PHE A 64 1.38 -13.23 -6.93
CA PHE A 64 0.83 -13.33 -5.58
C PHE A 64 1.76 -14.04 -4.56
N GLN A 65 2.43 -15.13 -4.97
CA GLN A 65 3.33 -15.87 -4.08
C GLN A 65 4.55 -15.02 -3.71
N GLN A 66 5.12 -14.32 -4.69
CA GLN A 66 6.23 -13.38 -4.47
C GLN A 66 5.81 -12.23 -3.55
N ALA A 67 4.62 -11.67 -3.77
CA ALA A 67 4.11 -10.57 -2.98
C ALA A 67 3.84 -10.98 -1.51
N ASN A 68 3.31 -12.18 -1.26
CA ASN A 68 3.17 -12.71 0.10
C ASN A 68 4.53 -12.96 0.77
N ALA A 69 5.49 -13.53 0.04
CA ALA A 69 6.83 -13.72 0.56
C ALA A 69 7.50 -12.37 0.89
N ALA A 70 7.27 -11.34 0.08
CA ALA A 70 7.74 -9.99 0.34
C ALA A 70 7.13 -9.43 1.63
N ILE A 71 5.82 -9.54 1.86
CA ILE A 71 5.17 -9.14 3.13
C ILE A 71 5.85 -9.83 4.32
N GLN A 72 5.97 -11.16 4.28
CA GLN A 72 6.51 -11.93 5.40
C GLN A 72 7.97 -11.55 5.73
N ARG A 73 8.78 -11.23 4.72
CA ARG A 73 10.21 -10.94 4.89
C ARG A 73 10.53 -9.48 5.19
N LEU A 74 9.71 -8.56 4.66
CA LEU A 74 9.97 -7.11 4.68
C LEU A 74 9.24 -6.38 5.80
N ASN A 75 8.16 -6.94 6.32
CA ASN A 75 7.42 -6.29 7.38
C ASN A 75 8.30 -6.08 8.62
N GLY A 76 8.46 -4.83 9.07
CA GLY A 76 9.33 -4.43 10.17
C GLY A 76 10.80 -4.22 9.78
N ARG A 77 11.18 -4.45 8.51
CA ARG A 77 12.54 -4.18 8.02
C ARG A 77 12.76 -2.69 7.79
N LYS A 78 14.03 -2.30 7.75
CA LYS A 78 14.44 -0.89 7.61
C LYS A 78 14.56 -0.49 6.14
N LEU A 79 13.78 0.48 5.70
CA LEU A 79 13.95 1.24 4.46
C LEU A 79 14.72 2.52 4.80
N LEU A 80 15.90 2.73 4.21
CA LEU A 80 16.79 3.85 4.50
C LEU A 80 16.97 4.10 6.02
N GLY A 81 17.17 3.03 6.78
CA GLY A 81 17.37 3.09 8.24
C GLY A 81 16.08 3.15 9.08
N ARG A 82 14.91 3.40 8.49
CA ARG A 82 13.63 3.49 9.21
C ARG A 82 12.81 2.19 9.09
N PRO A 83 12.33 1.59 10.19
CA PRO A 83 11.48 0.40 10.12
C PRO A 83 10.14 0.76 9.44
N VAL A 84 9.74 -0.05 8.47
CA VAL A 84 8.50 0.13 7.72
C VAL A 84 7.57 -1.07 7.92
N ARG A 85 6.26 -0.79 7.93
CA ARG A 85 5.24 -1.85 7.95
C ARG A 85 4.84 -2.18 6.51
N VAL A 86 4.93 -3.45 6.14
CA VAL A 86 4.60 -3.94 4.81
C VAL A 86 3.39 -4.86 4.91
N ARG A 87 2.36 -4.59 4.11
CA ARG A 87 1.13 -5.39 4.07
C ARG A 87 0.44 -5.23 2.73
N GLU A 88 -0.55 -6.07 2.46
CA GLU A 88 -1.45 -5.89 1.32
C GLU A 88 -2.15 -4.51 1.39
N TYR A 89 -2.15 -3.83 0.24
CA TYR A 89 -2.96 -2.64 0.04
C TYR A 89 -4.39 -3.08 -0.28
N VAL A 90 -5.33 -2.61 0.52
CA VAL A 90 -6.76 -2.82 0.31
C VAL A 90 -7.36 -1.45 0.08
N TYR A 91 -7.79 -1.19 -1.14
CA TYR A 91 -8.59 -0.01 -1.45
C TYR A 91 -9.91 -0.10 -0.67
N ARG A 92 -10.31 0.99 -0.02
CA ARG A 92 -11.56 1.03 0.73
C ARG A 92 -12.44 2.12 0.17
N SER A 93 -13.59 1.71 -0.33
CA SER A 93 -14.67 2.63 -0.65
C SER A 93 -15.06 3.42 0.60
N PRO A 94 -15.48 4.68 0.45
CA PRO A 94 -16.16 5.40 1.51
C PRO A 94 -17.26 4.56 2.16
N GLY A 95 -17.29 4.50 3.49
CA GLY A 95 -18.31 3.76 4.25
C GLY A 95 -18.05 2.25 4.40
N ASP A 96 -16.94 1.70 3.90
CA ASP A 96 -16.59 0.28 4.09
C ASP A 96 -16.30 -0.01 5.58
N ARG A 97 -17.34 -0.49 6.27
CA ARG A 97 -17.29 -0.86 7.69
C ARG A 97 -16.62 -2.21 7.82
N ARG A 98 -15.45 -2.24 8.47
CA ARG A 98 -15.00 -3.47 9.13
C ARG A 98 -15.86 -3.74 10.36
N VAL A 99 -17.01 -4.36 10.13
CA VAL A 99 -17.80 -4.97 11.20
C VAL A 99 -17.09 -6.25 11.60
N ASN A 100 -16.29 -6.21 12.67
CA ASN A 100 -15.96 -7.43 13.39
C ASN A 100 -17.03 -7.67 14.46
N LEU A 101 -17.15 -8.90 15.01
CA LEU A 101 -18.13 -9.21 16.06
C LEU A 101 -18.08 -8.19 17.23
N ARG A 102 -16.89 -7.65 17.51
CA ARG A 102 -16.64 -6.65 18.56
C ARG A 102 -17.18 -5.25 18.25
N CYS A 103 -17.67 -5.00 17.04
CA CYS A 103 -18.25 -3.72 16.63
C CYS A 103 -19.79 -3.78 16.52
N GLN A 104 -20.44 -4.91 16.78
CA GLN A 104 -21.90 -4.99 16.80
C GLN A 104 -22.46 -4.09 17.92
N GLY A 105 -23.44 -3.25 17.58
CA GLY A 105 -24.14 -2.39 18.55
C GLY A 105 -23.42 -1.08 18.92
N LEU A 106 -22.22 -0.82 18.40
CA LEU A 106 -21.54 0.47 18.62
C LEU A 106 -21.97 1.51 17.57
N ASN A 107 -22.42 2.68 18.02
CA ASN A 107 -22.62 3.87 17.17
C ASN A 107 -21.27 4.39 16.69
N ARG A 108 -20.78 3.83 15.59
CA ARG A 108 -19.53 4.17 14.93
C ARG A 108 -19.83 5.07 13.74
N PRO A 109 -19.19 6.26 13.62
CA PRO A 109 -19.33 7.10 12.43
C PRO A 109 -19.02 6.31 11.17
N GLU A 110 -19.82 6.50 10.12
CA GLU A 110 -19.68 5.81 8.82
C GLU A 110 -18.32 6.07 8.18
N ASP A 111 -17.82 7.30 8.31
CA ASP A 111 -16.46 7.66 7.91
C ASP A 111 -15.68 8.22 9.10
N ARG A 112 -14.55 7.58 9.41
CA ARG A 112 -13.56 8.06 10.39
C ARG A 112 -12.30 8.61 9.73
N ARG A 113 -12.27 8.69 8.39
CA ARG A 113 -11.17 9.35 7.69
C ARG A 113 -11.20 10.80 8.11
N ARG A 114 -10.01 11.32 8.44
CA ARG A 114 -9.82 12.74 8.75
C ARG A 114 -10.06 13.50 7.45
N ALA A 115 -11.25 14.07 7.29
CA ALA A 115 -11.70 14.72 6.04
C ALA A 115 -10.79 15.87 5.61
N GLN A 116 -10.03 16.44 6.55
CA GLN A 116 -9.07 17.52 6.28
C GLN A 116 -7.76 17.05 5.62
N LEU A 117 -7.44 15.75 5.63
CA LEU A 117 -6.16 15.27 5.09
C LEU A 117 -6.13 15.42 3.57
N LYS A 118 -5.04 16.02 3.06
CA LYS A 118 -4.77 16.12 1.62
C LYS A 118 -3.88 14.96 1.20
N VAL A 119 -4.33 14.18 0.22
CA VAL A 119 -3.55 13.07 -0.35
C VAL A 119 -3.00 13.48 -1.71
N ARG A 120 -1.70 13.32 -1.89
CA ARG A 120 -1.01 13.44 -3.19
C ARG A 120 -0.38 12.12 -3.58
N ARG A 121 -0.24 11.92 -4.88
CA ARG A 121 0.24 10.70 -5.50
C ARG A 121 1.40 11.04 -6.43
N HIS A 122 2.52 10.35 -6.28
CA HIS A 122 3.73 10.56 -7.07
C HIS A 122 4.22 9.21 -7.59
N GLY A 123 4.23 8.96 -8.91
CA GLY A 123 4.73 7.69 -9.41
C GLY A 123 4.36 7.35 -10.83
N GLU A 124 4.81 6.16 -11.25
CA GLU A 124 4.28 5.47 -12.42
C GLU A 124 2.87 4.99 -12.07
N GLU A 125 1.94 5.08 -13.02
CA GLU A 125 0.58 4.64 -12.81
C GLU A 125 0.60 3.15 -12.45
N VAL A 126 0.34 2.87 -11.18
CA VAL A 126 0.18 1.50 -10.74
C VAL A 126 -1.17 1.11 -11.30
N GLU A 127 -1.20 0.32 -12.38
CA GLU A 127 -2.44 -0.29 -12.86
C GLU A 127 -3.07 -0.99 -11.66
N ALA A 128 -4.03 -0.31 -11.09
CA ALA A 128 -4.82 -0.86 -10.03
C ALA A 128 -5.50 -2.06 -10.67
N ALA A 129 -5.35 -3.23 -10.07
CA ALA A 129 -6.27 -4.32 -10.31
C ALA A 129 -7.66 -3.88 -9.79
N THR A 130 -8.28 -2.94 -10.49
CA THR A 130 -9.63 -2.42 -10.26
C THR A 130 -10.21 -2.01 -11.60
N HIS A 131 -10.76 -2.97 -12.33
CA HIS A 131 -12.01 -2.78 -13.07
C HIS A 131 -12.64 -4.15 -13.33
N ASN A 132 -13.36 -4.66 -12.34
CA ASN A 132 -14.48 -5.61 -12.50
C ASN A 132 -15.24 -5.72 -11.18
N LEU A 133 -15.88 -4.62 -10.77
CA LEU A 133 -17.06 -4.64 -9.88
C LEU A 133 -17.83 -3.31 -9.89
N LEU A 134 -17.73 -2.57 -11.00
CA LEU A 134 -18.62 -1.46 -11.35
C LEU A 134 -18.84 -1.52 -12.87
N SER A 135 -19.61 -2.51 -13.30
CA SER A 135 -20.36 -2.45 -14.55
C SER A 135 -21.82 -2.57 -14.15
N ASP A 136 -22.51 -1.44 -14.17
CA ASP A 136 -23.87 -1.32 -14.67
C ASP A 136 -24.71 -2.61 -14.65
N THR A 137 -25.54 -2.75 -13.61
CA THR A 137 -26.89 -3.28 -13.85
C THR A 137 -27.84 -2.11 -13.71
N PRO A 138 -28.44 -1.62 -14.80
CA PRO A 138 -29.62 -0.78 -14.67
C PRO A 138 -30.72 -1.64 -14.04
N LEU A 139 -31.35 -1.13 -12.98
CA LEU A 139 -32.61 -1.66 -12.49
C LEU A 139 -33.65 -1.42 -13.59
N GLY A 140 -33.98 -2.47 -14.32
CA GLY A 140 -35.24 -2.59 -15.06
C GLY A 140 -36.37 -2.97 -14.14
#